data_AF-A0A5J4Q4F5-F1
#
_entry.id   AF-A0A5J4Q4F5-F1
#
_cell.length_a   1.000
_cell.length_b   1.000
_cell.length_c   1.000
_cell.angle_alpha   90.00
_cell.angle_beta   90.00
_cell.angle_gamma   90.00
#
_symmetry.space_group_name_H-M   'P 1'
#
loop_
_entity.id
_entity.type
_entity.pdbx_description
1 polymer ?
#
loop_
_entity_poly.entity_id
_entity_poly.type
_entity_poly.pdbx_seq_one_letter_code
_entity_poly.pdbx_strand_id
1 'polypeptide(L)'
;MKKVLLFLFLYLWLFPTSQAQSVGLVLSGGGAKGLTHVGVIRALEKNNIPIDYIAGTSIGAVVASLYAMGYTPDEMKALIGSDSFKLWYSGEVEREYVYYFSKNPSTPELFSFSFPLKKSSKTKKLQFFPESVVNPIQ
;
A
#
# COMPACT_ATOMS: atom_id res chain seq x y z
N MET A 1 45.30 2.88 35.59
CA MET A 1 44.23 2.40 34.69
C MET A 1 42.84 2.54 35.28
N LYS A 2 42.54 1.98 36.48
CA LYS A 2 41.21 2.05 37.11
C LYS A 2 40.66 3.48 37.32
N LYS A 3 41.50 4.44 37.73
CA LYS A 3 41.10 5.84 37.92
C LYS A 3 40.71 6.54 36.62
N VAL A 4 41.41 6.25 35.52
CA VAL A 4 41.10 6.79 34.19
C VAL A 4 39.74 6.27 33.70
N LEU A 5 39.47 4.98 33.92
CA LEU A 5 38.17 4.37 33.60
C LEU A 5 37.03 5.05 34.39
N LEU A 6 37.28 5.38 35.66
CA LEU A 6 36.30 6.00 36.54
C LEU A 6 36.00 7.46 36.15
N PHE A 7 37.02 8.22 35.73
CA PHE A 7 36.84 9.56 35.16
C PHE A 7 36.11 9.53 33.82
N LEU A 8 36.35 8.52 32.98
CA LEU A 8 35.67 8.37 31.69
C LEU A 8 34.19 8.00 31.86
N PHE A 9 33.90 7.15 32.86
CA PHE A 9 32.53 6.80 33.24
C PHE A 9 31.78 8.00 33.84
N LEU A 10 32.44 8.78 34.70
CA LEU A 10 31.89 10.01 35.27
C LEU A 10 31.63 11.07 34.18
N TYR A 11 32.53 11.20 33.22
CA TYR A 11 32.37 12.11 32.07
C TYR A 11 31.18 11.72 31.21
N LEU A 12 31.00 10.43 30.91
CA LEU A 12 29.82 9.91 30.20
C LEU A 12 28.50 10.15 30.96
N TRP A 13 28.54 10.08 32.29
CA TRP A 13 27.36 10.31 33.14
C TRP A 13 26.99 11.79 33.31
N LEU A 14 27.96 12.68 33.09
CA LEU A 14 27.79 14.14 33.18
C LEU A 14 27.33 14.77 31.87
N PHE A 15 27.23 14.03 30.76
CA PHE A 15 26.63 14.58 29.54
C PHE A 15 25.12 14.69 29.73
N PRO A 16 24.54 15.90 29.75
CA PRO A 16 23.11 16.05 29.72
C PRO A 16 22.60 15.43 28.41
N THR A 17 21.66 14.50 28.50
CA THR A 17 20.92 14.03 27.34
C THR A 17 20.18 15.24 26.77
N SER A 18 20.70 15.82 25.69
CA SER A 18 20.00 16.84 24.93
C SER A 18 18.68 16.23 24.47
N GLN A 19 17.58 16.71 25.02
CA GLN A 19 16.26 16.30 24.56
C GLN A 19 16.02 17.00 23.23
N ALA A 20 16.20 16.27 22.12
CA ALA A 20 15.89 16.77 20.79
C ALA A 20 14.39 17.08 20.68
N GLN A 21 14.04 18.11 19.91
CA GLN A 21 12.64 18.40 19.61
C GLN A 21 12.06 17.23 18.81
N SER A 22 10.99 16.62 19.33
CA SER A 22 10.26 15.59 18.61
C SER A 22 9.29 16.20 17.61
N VAL A 23 9.12 15.52 16.47
CA VAL A 23 8.25 15.95 15.37
C VAL A 23 7.20 14.88 15.12
N GLY A 24 5.93 15.29 15.24
CA GLY A 24 4.78 14.47 14.88
C GLY A 24 4.21 14.89 13.52
N LEU A 25 4.08 13.93 12.59
CA LEU A 25 3.46 14.12 11.28
C LEU A 25 2.05 13.51 11.25
N VAL A 26 1.04 14.31 10.90
CA VAL A 26 -0.36 13.85 10.79
C VAL A 26 -0.84 13.94 9.35
N LEU A 27 -1.23 12.80 8.78
CA LEU A 27 -1.64 12.66 7.39
C LEU A 27 -3.16 12.50 7.26
N SER A 28 -3.83 13.49 6.68
CA SER A 28 -5.27 13.45 6.47
C SER A 28 -5.69 12.42 5.40
N GLY A 29 -6.98 12.04 5.40
CA GLY A 29 -7.59 11.29 4.31
C GLY A 29 -7.79 12.14 3.04
N GLY A 30 -8.06 11.50 1.91
CA GLY A 30 -8.29 12.21 0.64
C GLY A 30 -8.42 11.34 -0.62
N GLY A 31 -8.65 10.03 -0.46
CA GLY A 31 -8.68 9.08 -1.58
C GLY A 31 -7.38 9.05 -2.37
N ALA A 32 -7.46 8.87 -3.70
CA ALA A 32 -6.28 8.78 -4.57
C ALA A 32 -5.36 10.02 -4.51
N LYS A 33 -5.91 11.20 -4.20
CA LYS A 33 -5.11 12.43 -4.05
C LYS A 33 -4.20 12.39 -2.82
N GLY A 34 -4.52 11.59 -1.80
CA GLY A 34 -3.70 11.46 -0.59
C GLY A 34 -2.36 10.75 -0.82
N LEU A 35 -2.12 10.18 -2.01
CA LEU A 35 -0.80 9.66 -2.38
C LEU A 35 0.29 10.75 -2.41
N THR A 36 -0.09 12.03 -2.47
CA THR A 36 0.83 13.17 -2.35
C THR A 36 1.59 13.20 -1.02
N HIS A 37 1.06 12.56 0.03
CA HIS A 37 1.74 12.44 1.33
C HIS A 37 3.12 11.78 1.22
N VAL A 38 3.32 10.86 0.27
CA VAL A 38 4.65 10.26 0.00
C VAL A 38 5.65 11.33 -0.45
N GLY A 39 5.19 12.30 -1.24
CA GLY A 39 6.00 13.44 -1.67
C GLY A 39 6.34 14.39 -0.52
N VAL A 40 5.40 14.59 0.42
CA VAL A 40 5.64 15.39 1.63
C VAL A 40 6.71 14.75 2.49
N ILE A 41 6.60 13.44 2.77
CA ILE A 41 7.60 12.69 3.53
C ILE A 41 8.98 12.82 2.87
N ARG A 42 9.06 12.61 1.54
CA ARG A 42 10.31 12.78 0.79
C ARG A 42 10.91 14.18 0.94
N ALA A 43 10.08 15.22 0.95
CA ALA A 43 10.55 16.58 1.15
C ALA A 43 11.09 16.79 2.57
N LEU A 44 10.44 16.23 3.59
CA LEU A 44 10.90 16.28 4.98
C LEU A 44 12.25 15.58 5.15
N GLU A 45 12.39 14.35 4.63
CA GLU A 45 13.66 13.60 4.67
C GLU A 45 14.80 14.36 3.99
N LYS A 46 14.56 14.92 2.79
CA LYS A 46 15.57 15.71 2.06
C LYS A 46 16.03 16.96 2.80
N ASN A 47 15.19 17.51 3.67
CA ASN A 47 15.50 18.67 4.49
C ASN A 47 16.00 18.29 5.89
N ASN A 48 16.30 17.00 6.14
CA ASN A 48 16.74 16.48 7.44
C ASN A 48 15.77 16.82 8.58
N ILE A 49 14.47 16.87 8.29
CA ILE A 49 13.45 17.04 9.32
C ILE A 49 13.09 15.65 9.86
N PRO A 50 13.42 15.33 11.13
CA PRO A 50 13.07 14.03 11.70
C PRO A 50 11.55 13.88 11.80
N ILE A 51 11.06 12.65 11.70
CA ILE A 51 9.66 12.29 11.96
C ILE A 51 9.68 11.21 13.03
N ASP A 52 9.41 11.59 14.28
CA ASP A 52 9.46 10.69 15.43
C ASP A 52 8.12 9.97 15.64
N TYR A 53 7.03 10.65 15.28
CA TYR A 53 5.68 10.10 15.36
C TYR A 53 4.95 10.35 14.05
N ILE A 54 4.18 9.37 13.60
CA ILE A 54 3.35 9.51 12.41
C ILE A 54 1.96 8.92 12.67
N ALA A 55 0.93 9.64 12.26
CA ALA A 55 -0.45 9.20 12.32
C ALA A 55 -1.17 9.53 11.02
N GLY A 56 -2.23 8.80 10.68
CA GLY A 56 -3.03 9.15 9.53
C GLY A 56 -4.40 8.50 9.50
N THR A 57 -5.25 9.01 8.59
CA THR A 57 -6.63 8.55 8.40
C THR A 57 -6.86 8.06 6.96
N SER A 58 -7.53 6.91 6.78
CA SER A 58 -7.82 6.32 5.46
C SER A 58 -6.53 6.18 4.62
N ILE A 59 -6.43 6.79 3.43
CA ILE A 59 -5.20 6.75 2.62
C ILE A 59 -3.98 7.34 3.36
N GLY A 60 -4.18 8.34 4.23
CA GLY A 60 -3.12 8.87 5.06
C GLY A 60 -2.62 7.83 6.07
N ALA A 61 -3.51 6.96 6.57
CA ALA A 61 -3.13 5.86 7.45
C ALA A 61 -2.26 4.83 6.71
N VAL A 62 -2.62 4.51 5.45
CA VAL A 62 -1.83 3.60 4.61
C VAL A 62 -0.40 4.12 4.44
N VAL A 63 -0.25 5.39 4.04
CA VAL A 63 1.07 6.01 3.88
C VAL A 63 1.82 6.10 5.22
N ALA A 64 1.14 6.49 6.30
CA ALA A 64 1.72 6.56 7.63
C ALA A 64 2.26 5.19 8.09
N SER A 65 1.49 4.12 7.88
CA SER A 65 1.89 2.75 8.23
C SER A 65 3.09 2.29 7.40
N LEU A 66 3.11 2.53 6.09
CA LEU A 66 4.25 2.18 5.24
C LEU A 66 5.53 2.86 5.73
N TYR A 67 5.45 4.16 5.99
CA TYR A 67 6.60 4.92 6.52
C TYR A 67 7.03 4.41 7.90
N ALA A 68 6.09 4.16 8.82
CA ALA A 68 6.38 3.62 10.14
C ALA A 68 7.01 2.21 10.10
N MET A 69 6.72 1.43 9.05
CA MET A 69 7.36 0.13 8.81
C MET A 69 8.78 0.24 8.21
N GLY A 70 9.26 1.47 7.95
CA GLY A 70 10.60 1.71 7.43
C GLY A 70 10.71 1.73 5.90
N TYR A 71 9.59 1.79 5.17
CA TYR A 71 9.64 1.94 3.71
C TYR A 71 10.15 3.33 3.35
N THR A 72 11.07 3.39 2.40
CA THR A 72 11.51 4.65 1.79
C THR A 72 10.40 5.24 0.91
N PRO A 73 10.40 6.56 0.64
CA PRO A 73 9.45 7.17 -0.28
C PRO A 73 9.47 6.61 -1.71
N ASP A 74 10.60 6.03 -2.15
CA ASP A 74 10.69 5.37 -3.46
C ASP A 74 10.05 3.97 -3.44
N GLU A 75 10.27 3.19 -2.38
CA GLU A 75 9.61 1.89 -2.21
C GLU A 75 8.10 2.04 -2.02
N MET A 76 7.66 3.04 -1.24
CA MET A 76 6.24 3.36 -1.11
C MET A 76 5.62 3.66 -2.48
N LYS A 77 6.28 4.49 -3.29
CA LYS A 77 5.82 4.83 -4.64
C LYS A 77 5.74 3.60 -5.53
N ALA A 78 6.74 2.72 -5.49
CA ALA A 78 6.74 1.48 -6.26
C ALA A 78 5.60 0.54 -5.84
N LEU A 79 5.40 0.36 -4.53
CA LEU A 79 4.33 -0.49 -3.98
C LEU A 79 2.95 0.05 -4.36
N ILE A 80 2.71 1.34 -4.19
CA ILE A 80 1.44 1.99 -4.54
C ILE A 80 1.14 1.87 -6.05
N GLY A 81 2.18 1.88 -6.88
CA GLY A 81 2.07 1.69 -8.32
C GLY A 81 1.88 0.24 -8.77
N SER A 82 1.93 -0.74 -7.87
CA SER A 82 1.83 -2.16 -8.20
C SER A 82 0.40 -2.60 -8.52
N ASP A 83 0.28 -3.66 -9.33
CA ASP A 83 -1.02 -4.30 -9.60
C ASP A 83 -1.65 -4.86 -8.32
N SER A 84 -0.85 -5.34 -7.38
CA SER A 84 -1.33 -5.83 -6.08
C SER A 84 -2.03 -4.72 -5.29
N PHE A 85 -1.42 -3.53 -5.22
CA PHE A 85 -2.06 -2.39 -4.57
C PHE A 85 -3.32 -1.96 -5.31
N LYS A 86 -3.31 -2.03 -6.65
CA LYS A 86 -4.47 -1.74 -7.48
C LYS A 86 -5.65 -2.67 -7.20
N LEU A 87 -5.41 -3.97 -7.14
CA LEU A 87 -6.41 -4.97 -6.77
C LEU A 87 -6.96 -4.67 -5.36
N TRP A 88 -6.06 -4.46 -4.40
CA TRP A 88 -6.42 -4.17 -3.01
C TRP A 88 -7.36 -2.95 -2.89
N TYR A 89 -7.05 -1.81 -3.52
CA TYR A 89 -7.88 -0.61 -3.40
C TYR A 89 -9.15 -0.64 -4.28
N SER A 90 -9.12 -1.39 -5.40
CA SER A 90 -10.27 -1.49 -6.31
C SER A 90 -11.41 -2.35 -5.75
N GLY A 91 -11.10 -3.23 -4.78
CA GLY A 91 -12.03 -4.23 -4.26
C GLY A 91 -12.33 -5.34 -5.26
N GLU A 92 -11.60 -5.41 -6.38
CA GLU A 92 -11.70 -6.52 -7.32
C GLU A 92 -11.04 -7.76 -6.73
N VAL A 93 -11.76 -8.89 -6.79
CA VAL A 93 -11.25 -10.19 -6.34
C VAL A 93 -10.56 -10.86 -7.52
N GLU A 94 -9.34 -11.35 -7.30
CA GLU A 94 -8.62 -12.10 -8.32
C GLU A 94 -9.42 -13.34 -8.73
N ARG A 95 -9.39 -13.67 -10.03
CA ARG A 95 -10.20 -14.76 -10.61
C ARG A 95 -9.97 -16.12 -9.95
N GLU A 96 -8.79 -16.33 -9.38
CA GLU A 96 -8.45 -17.54 -8.63
C GLU A 96 -9.30 -17.69 -7.37
N TYR A 97 -9.55 -16.60 -6.65
CA TYR A 97 -10.31 -16.58 -5.39
C TYR A 97 -11.82 -16.38 -5.57
N VAL A 98 -12.32 -16.28 -6.81
CA VAL A 98 -13.76 -16.24 -7.07
C VAL A 98 -14.34 -17.63 -6.79
N TYR A 99 -15.33 -17.71 -5.88
CA TYR A 99 -16.04 -18.95 -5.58
C TYR A 99 -16.56 -19.60 -6.86
N TYR A 100 -16.53 -20.94 -6.93
CA TYR A 100 -17.00 -21.71 -8.08
C TYR A 100 -18.38 -21.26 -8.57
N PHE A 101 -19.34 -21.07 -7.65
CA PHE A 101 -20.70 -20.64 -7.95
C PHE A 101 -20.81 -19.17 -8.42
N SER A 102 -19.76 -18.37 -8.26
CA SER A 102 -19.68 -17.00 -8.75
C SER A 102 -18.90 -16.88 -10.06
N LYS A 103 -18.25 -17.98 -10.52
CA LYS A 103 -17.68 -18.05 -11.86
C LYS A 103 -18.81 -18.23 -12.87
N ASN A 104 -18.64 -17.69 -14.08
CA ASN A 104 -19.53 -18.07 -15.17
C ASN A 104 -19.38 -19.59 -15.39
N PRO A 105 -20.48 -20.33 -15.61
CA PRO A 105 -20.40 -21.73 -15.96
C PRO A 105 -19.59 -21.88 -17.27
N SER A 106 -18.75 -22.90 -17.36
CA SER A 106 -18.03 -23.20 -18.59
C SER A 106 -19.04 -23.61 -19.66
N THR A 107 -19.22 -22.77 -20.68
CA THR A 107 -20.15 -23.04 -21.79
C THR A 107 -19.40 -23.43 -23.05
N PRO A 108 -20.02 -24.20 -23.96
CA PRO A 108 -19.48 -24.50 -25.29
C PRO A 108 -19.63 -23.32 -26.27
N GLU A 109 -19.98 -22.13 -25.79
CA GLU A 109 -20.19 -20.95 -26.64
C GLU A 109 -18.85 -20.51 -27.28
N LEU A 110 -18.84 -20.42 -28.62
CA LEU A 110 -17.68 -19.95 -29.37
C LEU A 110 -17.59 -18.42 -29.41
N PHE A 111 -18.74 -17.75 -29.44
CA PHE A 111 -18.82 -16.30 -29.58
C PHE A 111 -19.82 -15.72 -28.58
N SER A 112 -19.35 -14.81 -27.74
CA SER A 112 -20.17 -14.09 -26.76
C SER A 112 -19.99 -12.60 -26.92
N PHE A 113 -21.05 -11.91 -27.38
CA PHE A 113 -21.10 -10.45 -27.45
C PHE A 113 -22.05 -9.94 -26.37
N SER A 114 -21.49 -9.37 -25.30
CA SER A 114 -22.28 -8.68 -24.28
C SER A 114 -22.08 -7.18 -24.43
N PHE A 115 -23.14 -6.44 -24.76
CA PHE A 115 -23.13 -4.97 -24.74
C PHE A 115 -23.59 -4.48 -23.36
N PRO A 116 -22.68 -3.94 -22.52
CA PRO A 116 -23.09 -3.39 -21.24
C PRO A 116 -23.86 -2.07 -21.48
N LEU A 117 -25.17 -2.09 -21.23
CA LEU A 117 -26.03 -0.90 -21.30
C LEU A 117 -25.73 0.12 -20.19
N LYS A 118 -25.01 -0.29 -19.13
CA LYS A 118 -24.57 0.57 -18.03
C LYS A 118 -23.04 0.50 -17.96
N LYS A 119 -22.41 1.65 -17.75
CA LYS A 119 -20.96 1.83 -17.56
C LYS A 119 -20.49 1.12 -16.27
N SER A 120 -20.53 -0.21 -16.27
CA SER A 120 -20.12 -1.07 -15.18
C SER A 120 -18.79 -1.69 -15.57
N SER A 121 -17.79 -1.56 -14.70
CA SER A 121 -16.41 -2.03 -14.89
C SER A 121 -16.28 -3.56 -15.08
N LYS A 122 -17.38 -4.31 -15.05
CA LYS A 122 -17.43 -5.71 -15.46
C LYS A 122 -17.39 -5.81 -16.98
N THR A 123 -16.26 -5.46 -17.58
CA THR A 123 -15.97 -5.83 -18.96
C THR A 123 -15.88 -7.35 -19.00
N LYS A 124 -16.97 -8.04 -19.36
CA LYS A 124 -16.88 -9.44 -19.78
C LYS A 124 -15.87 -9.47 -20.92
N LYS A 125 -14.74 -10.14 -20.70
CA LYS A 125 -13.65 -10.27 -21.68
C LYS A 125 -14.25 -10.89 -22.95
N LEU A 126 -13.96 -10.30 -24.12
CA LEU A 126 -14.35 -10.91 -25.39
C LEU A 126 -13.71 -12.31 -25.46
N GLN A 127 -14.52 -13.33 -25.64
CA GLN A 127 -14.08 -14.71 -25.69
C GLN A 127 -14.26 -15.23 -27.11
N PHE A 128 -13.16 -15.66 -27.72
CA PHE A 128 -13.09 -16.16 -29.10
C PHE A 128 -13.13 -17.69 -29.21
N PHE A 129 -12.99 -18.39 -28.08
CA PHE A 129 -12.89 -19.84 -28.01
C PHE A 129 -13.64 -20.38 -26.79
N PRO A 130 -14.22 -21.59 -26.87
CA PRO A 130 -15.00 -22.17 -25.80
C PRO A 130 -14.08 -22.56 -24.64
N GLU A 131 -14.51 -22.31 -23.39
CA GLU A 131 -13.74 -22.68 -22.19
C GLU A 131 -13.86 -24.17 -21.87
N SER A 132 -14.92 -24.82 -22.33
CA SER A 132 -15.10 -26.26 -22.25
C SER A 132 -15.88 -26.78 -23.45
N VAL A 133 -15.48 -27.96 -23.93
CA VAL A 133 -16.19 -28.70 -24.99
C VAL A 133 -17.31 -29.58 -24.39
N VAL A 134 -17.26 -29.81 -23.07
CA VAL A 134 -18.19 -30.66 -22.31
C VAL A 134 -18.88 -29.81 -21.23
N ASN A 135 -20.19 -29.96 -21.07
CA ASN A 135 -20.92 -29.22 -20.05
C ASN A 135 -20.52 -29.73 -18.65
N PRO A 136 -19.97 -28.89 -17.75
CA PRO A 136 -19.50 -29.33 -16.44
C PRO A 136 -20.62 -29.70 -15.45
N ILE A 137 -21.90 -29.48 -15.81
CA ILE A 137 -23.07 -29.77 -14.97
C ILE A 137 -23.81 -31.05 -15.44
N GLN A 138 -23.26 -31.79 -16.41
CA GLN A 138 -23.77 -33.10 -16.83
C GLN A 138 -23.01 -34.24 -16.17
#